data_AF-A0A511YNY9-F1
#
_entry.id   AF-A0A511YNY9-F1
#
_cell.length_a   1.000
_cell.length_b   1.000
_cell.length_c   1.000
_cell.angle_alpha   90.00
_cell.angle_beta   90.00
_cell.angle_gamma   90.00
#
_symmetry.space_group_name_H-M   'P 1'
#
loop_
_entity.id
_entity.type
_entity.pdbx_description
1 polymer ?
#
loop_
_entity_poly.entity_id
_entity_poly.type
_entity_poly.pdbx_seq_one_letter_code
_entity_poly.pdbx_strand_id
1 'polypeptide(L)'
;MKSKEDLNEKNTLVNQHLCNFIESKFLREYHDQNGNIISQNKYAKLCGITSSTISKLKLSKGYDVPMSTLYNILRHERYSLERFFKEFENAKGINIPD
;
A
#
# COMPACT_ATOMS: atom_id res chain seq x y z
N MET A 1 -30.19 -5.89 -5.33
CA MET A 1 -29.38 -4.65 -5.25
C MET A 1 -28.58 -4.75 -3.96
N LYS A 2 -27.24 -4.70 -3.99
CA LYS A 2 -26.41 -4.69 -2.76
C LYS A 2 -26.74 -3.42 -1.97
N SER A 3 -26.79 -3.51 -0.64
CA SER A 3 -27.02 -2.33 0.19
C SER A 3 -25.78 -1.41 0.14
N LYS A 4 -25.96 -0.12 0.45
CA LYS A 4 -24.83 0.82 0.58
C LYS A 4 -23.85 0.37 1.67
N GLU A 5 -24.35 -0.29 2.70
CA GLU A 5 -23.57 -0.82 3.82
C GLU A 5 -22.69 -1.99 3.36
N ASP A 6 -23.25 -2.93 2.57
CA ASP A 6 -22.52 -4.08 2.01
C ASP A 6 -21.36 -3.61 1.11
N LEU A 7 -21.61 -2.57 0.29
CA LEU A 7 -20.58 -1.99 -0.58
C LEU A 7 -19.46 -1.32 0.22
N ASN A 8 -19.82 -0.62 1.31
CA ASN A 8 -18.85 0.06 2.15
C ASN A 8 -17.97 -0.92 2.95
N GLU A 9 -18.54 -2.02 3.41
CA GLU A 9 -17.80 -3.10 4.08
C GLU A 9 -16.77 -3.72 3.12
N LYS A 10 -17.18 -4.06 1.89
CA LYS A 10 -16.28 -4.58 0.87
C LYS A 10 -15.14 -3.61 0.53
N ASN A 11 -15.45 -2.33 0.34
CA ASN A 11 -14.43 -1.31 0.08
C ASN A 11 -13.44 -1.21 1.24
N THR A 12 -13.93 -1.28 2.48
CA THR A 12 -13.08 -1.27 3.68
C THR A 12 -12.14 -2.48 3.71
N LEU A 13 -12.65 -3.68 3.40
CA LEU A 13 -11.84 -4.91 3.36
C LEU A 13 -10.76 -4.85 2.27
N VAL A 14 -11.11 -4.42 1.06
CA VAL A 14 -10.13 -4.26 -0.04
C VAL A 14 -9.04 -3.27 0.36
N ASN A 15 -9.43 -2.15 0.97
CA ASN A 15 -8.48 -1.14 1.43
C ASN A 15 -7.53 -1.67 2.52
N GLN A 16 -8.05 -2.43 3.48
CA GLN A 16 -7.24 -3.13 4.47
C GLN A 16 -6.24 -4.09 3.83
N HIS A 17 -6.70 -4.89 2.86
CA HIS A 17 -5.82 -5.81 2.14
C HIS A 17 -4.73 -5.09 1.36
N LEU A 18 -5.06 -3.97 0.72
CA LEU A 18 -4.09 -3.14 0.01
C LEU A 18 -3.02 -2.58 0.95
N CYS A 19 -3.44 -2.01 2.08
CA CYS A 19 -2.53 -1.49 3.11
C CYS A 19 -1.58 -2.58 3.63
N ASN A 20 -2.13 -3.73 4.01
CA ASN A 20 -1.35 -4.87 4.50
C ASN A 20 -0.37 -5.39 3.45
N PHE A 21 -0.75 -5.38 2.16
CA PHE A 21 0.12 -5.80 1.08
C PHE A 21 1.29 -4.82 0.91
N ILE A 22 1.02 -3.50 0.86
CA ILE A 22 2.04 -2.46 0.81
C ILE A 22 3.00 -2.59 1.99
N GLU A 23 2.47 -2.74 3.21
CA GLU A 23 3.27 -2.88 4.42
C GLU A 23 4.19 -4.10 4.33
N SER A 24 3.64 -5.27 4.02
CA SER A 24 4.39 -6.52 3.96
C SER A 24 5.52 -6.49 2.95
N LYS A 25 5.34 -5.72 1.86
CA LYS A 25 6.24 -5.70 0.71
C LYS A 25 7.32 -4.63 0.82
N PHE A 26 6.99 -3.45 1.35
CA PHE A 26 7.86 -2.28 1.27
C PHE A 26 8.14 -1.62 2.63
N LEU A 27 7.34 -1.89 3.67
CA LEU A 27 7.41 -1.12 4.92
C LEU A 27 7.84 -1.93 6.14
N ARG A 28 8.30 -3.18 5.97
CA ARG A 28 8.91 -3.98 7.05
C ARG A 28 10.30 -3.47 7.41
N GLU A 29 11.14 -3.26 6.41
CA GLU A 29 12.46 -2.67 6.51
C GLU A 29 12.64 -1.67 5.38
N TYR A 30 13.16 -0.49 5.69
CA TYR A 30 13.24 0.59 4.72
C TYR A 30 14.61 0.65 4.09
N HIS A 31 14.64 0.73 2.77
CA HIS A 31 15.87 0.82 2.02
C HIS A 31 15.92 2.11 1.19
N ASP A 32 17.12 2.66 1.02
CA ASP A 32 17.37 3.66 -0.02
C ASP A 32 17.53 3.00 -1.40
N GLN A 33 17.70 3.81 -2.44
CA GLN A 33 17.85 3.33 -3.82
C GLN A 33 19.14 2.53 -4.08
N ASN A 34 20.07 2.53 -3.12
CA ASN A 34 21.32 1.77 -3.15
C ASN A 34 21.24 0.49 -2.31
N GLY A 35 20.09 0.21 -1.67
CA GLY A 35 19.89 -0.96 -0.82
C GLY A 35 20.40 -0.81 0.60
N ASN A 36 20.70 0.41 1.08
CA ASN A 36 21.09 0.59 2.49
C ASN A 36 19.85 0.72 3.38
N ILE A 37 19.89 0.10 4.55
CA ILE A 37 18.85 0.24 5.58
C ILE A 37 18.80 1.70 6.06
N ILE A 38 17.59 2.26 6.12
CA ILE A 38 17.34 3.64 6.53
C ILE A 38 16.17 3.73 7.51
N SER A 39 16.03 4.90 8.16
CA SER A 39 14.88 5.17 9.02
C SER A 39 13.60 5.45 8.21
N GLN A 40 12.45 5.24 8.85
CA GLN A 40 11.13 5.58 8.28
C GLN A 40 11.06 7.03 7.79
N ASN A 41 11.64 7.97 8.55
CA ASN A 41 11.61 9.39 8.20
C ASN A 41 12.40 9.67 6.91
N LYS A 42 13.56 9.02 6.76
CA LYS A 42 14.36 9.15 5.54
C LYS A 42 13.64 8.52 4.35
N TYR A 43 13.04 7.34 4.54
CA TYR A 43 12.24 6.68 3.51
C TYR A 43 11.04 7.53 3.07
N ALA A 44 10.29 8.08 4.02
CA ALA A 44 9.15 8.97 3.73
C ALA A 44 9.57 10.16 2.87
N LYS A 45 10.71 10.78 3.22
CA LYS A 45 11.28 11.90 2.47
C LYS A 45 11.65 11.49 1.04
N LEU A 46 12.25 10.31 0.85
CA LEU A 46 12.62 9.80 -0.48
C LEU A 46 11.38 9.48 -1.33
N CYS A 47 10.34 8.91 -0.73
CA CYS A 47 9.06 8.69 -1.40
C CYS A 47 8.32 9.99 -1.71
N GLY A 48 8.59 11.08 -0.99
CA GLY A 48 7.83 12.33 -1.10
C GLY A 48 6.49 12.26 -0.38
N ILE A 49 6.44 11.59 0.77
CA ILE A 49 5.26 11.47 1.65
C ILE A 49 5.66 11.80 3.10
N THR A 50 4.69 11.94 4.00
CA THR A 50 4.98 12.12 5.42
C THR A 50 5.22 10.79 6.10
N SER A 51 6.01 10.80 7.19
CA SER A 51 6.18 9.61 8.03
C SER A 51 4.85 9.15 8.66
N SER A 52 3.92 10.08 8.90
CA SER A 52 2.57 9.79 9.36
C SER A 52 1.73 9.02 8.32
N THR A 53 1.93 9.26 7.02
CA THR A 53 1.30 8.45 5.96
C THR A 53 1.80 7.02 6.00
N ILE A 54 3.10 6.80 6.22
CA ILE A 54 3.64 5.45 6.42
C ILE A 54 3.00 4.77 7.63
N SER A 55 2.91 5.47 8.77
CA SER A 55 2.26 4.91 9.96
C SER A 55 0.79 4.57 9.73
N LYS A 56 0.06 5.36 8.92
CA LYS A 56 -1.34 5.06 8.55
C LYS A 56 -1.47 3.81 7.70
N LEU A 57 -0.53 3.58 6.77
CA LEU A 57 -0.49 2.37 5.93
C LEU A 57 -0.30 1.08 6.74
N LYS A 58 0.24 1.18 7.96
CA LYS A 58 0.43 0.06 8.89
C LYS A 58 -0.71 -0.15 9.88
N LEU A 59 -1.80 0.63 9.77
CA LEU A 59 -2.95 0.46 10.65
C LEU A 59 -3.74 -0.78 10.22
N SER A 60 -4.06 -1.64 11.18
CA SER A 60 -4.85 -2.86 10.94
C SER A 60 -6.21 -2.58 10.29
N LYS A 61 -6.81 -1.43 10.57
CA LYS A 61 -8.10 -0.99 10.00
C LYS A 61 -8.01 -0.47 8.56
N GLY A 62 -6.81 -0.34 7.99
CA GLY A 62 -6.58 0.25 6.68
C GLY A 62 -6.56 1.78 6.70
N TYR A 63 -6.19 2.35 5.56
CA TYR A 63 -6.11 3.78 5.30
C TYR A 63 -6.46 4.01 3.84
N ASP A 64 -7.41 4.90 3.51
CA ASP A 64 -7.76 5.20 2.12
C ASP A 64 -6.54 5.77 1.37
N VAL A 65 -5.79 4.89 0.72
CA VAL A 65 -4.50 5.21 0.12
C VAL A 65 -4.73 6.05 -1.12
N PRO A 66 -4.29 7.32 -1.16
CA PRO A 66 -4.34 8.10 -2.38
C PRO A 66 -3.48 7.42 -3.45
N MET A 67 -3.95 7.37 -4.69
CA MET A 67 -3.19 6.79 -5.80
C MET A 67 -1.78 7.40 -5.94
N SER A 68 -1.65 8.69 -5.62
CA SER A 68 -0.37 9.40 -5.57
C SER A 68 0.59 8.84 -4.51
N THR A 69 0.08 8.44 -3.34
CA THR A 69 0.89 7.82 -2.28
C THR A 69 1.38 6.44 -2.71
N LEU A 70 0.50 5.62 -3.30
CA LEU A 70 0.90 4.33 -3.86
C LEU A 70 1.97 4.51 -4.93
N TYR A 71 1.73 5.39 -5.91
CA TYR A 71 2.68 5.64 -6.99
C TYR A 71 4.03 6.17 -6.49
N ASN A 72 4.03 7.04 -5.47
CA ASN A 72 5.24 7.56 -4.85
C ASN A 72 6.11 6.46 -4.23
N ILE A 73 5.49 5.51 -3.50
CA ILE A 73 6.17 4.34 -2.94
C ILE A 73 6.72 3.48 -4.08
N LEU A 74 5.88 3.12 -5.05
CA LEU A 74 6.28 2.26 -6.17
C LEU A 74 7.43 2.86 -7.00
N ARG A 75 7.42 4.18 -7.22
CA ARG A 75 8.51 4.89 -7.91
C ARG A 75 9.82 4.79 -7.14
N HIS A 76 9.79 4.96 -5.81
CA HIS A 76 10.98 4.80 -4.97
C HIS A 76 11.51 3.38 -5.03
N GLU A 77 10.61 2.39 -4.96
CA GLU A 77 10.90 0.95 -5.01
C GLU A 77 11.23 0.42 -6.42
N ARG A 78 11.25 1.31 -7.44
CA ARG A 78 11.44 0.96 -8.86
C ARG A 78 10.52 -0.19 -9.31
N TYR A 79 9.27 -0.12 -8.86
CA TYR A 79 8.29 -1.17 -9.00
C TYR A 79 7.15 -0.69 -9.91
N SER A 80 6.82 -1.45 -10.96
CA SER A 80 5.75 -1.04 -11.88
C SER A 80 4.36 -1.24 -11.28
N LEU A 81 3.41 -0.36 -11.61
CA LEU A 81 1.99 -0.50 -11.22
C LEU A 81 1.38 -1.83 -11.66
N GLU A 82 1.64 -2.25 -12.91
CA GLU A 82 1.14 -3.52 -13.45
C GLU A 82 1.58 -4.71 -12.58
N ARG A 83 2.89 -4.82 -12.33
CA ARG A 83 3.45 -5.87 -11.45
C ARG A 83 2.84 -5.81 -10.06
N PHE A 84 2.62 -4.61 -9.52
CA PHE A 84 2.06 -4.44 -8.18
C PHE A 84 0.66 -5.02 -8.06
N PHE A 85 -0.23 -4.65 -8.98
CA PHE A 85 -1.61 -5.14 -8.93
C PHE A 85 -1.70 -6.63 -9.25
N LYS A 86 -0.91 -7.14 -10.20
CA LYS A 86 -0.83 -8.61 -10.45
C LYS A 86 -0.41 -9.38 -9.21
N GLU A 87 0.63 -8.95 -8.51
CA GLU A 87 1.08 -9.63 -7.29
C GLU A 87 0.09 -9.46 -6.12
N PHE A 88 -0.59 -8.31 -6.03
CA PHE A 88 -1.64 -8.06 -5.04
C PHE A 88 -2.83 -9.02 -5.22
N GLU A 89 -3.35 -9.15 -6.44
CA GLU A 89 -4.46 -10.06 -6.79
C GLU A 89 -4.08 -11.52 -6.51
N ASN A 90 -2.88 -11.94 -6.93
CA ASN A 90 -2.36 -13.29 -6.70
C ASN A 90 -2.22 -13.61 -5.20
N ALA A 91 -1.67 -12.68 -4.41
CA ALA A 91 -1.42 -12.89 -2.98
C ALA A 91 -2.71 -13.06 -2.16
N LYS A 92 -3.84 -12.58 -2.68
CA LYS A 92 -5.14 -12.68 -2.00
C LYS A 92 -6.08 -13.69 -2.65
N GLY A 93 -5.78 -14.19 -3.85
CA GLY A 93 -6.71 -15.01 -4.61
C GLY A 93 -8.02 -14.26 -4.92
N ILE A 94 -7.98 -12.93 -4.85
CA ILE A 94 -9.13 -12.06 -5.12
C ILE A 94 -8.92 -11.53 -6.53
N ASN A 95 -9.73 -12.03 -7.46
CA ASN A 95 -9.98 -11.32 -8.70
C ASN A 95 -10.98 -10.22 -8.32
N ILE A 96 -10.55 -8.96 -8.19
CA ILE A 96 -11.46 -7.86 -7.81
C ILE A 96 -12.27 -7.49 -9.05
N PRO A 97 -13.33 -8.27 -9.37
CA PRO A 97 -14.74 -7.91 -9.08
C PRO A 97 -15.60 -9.12 -8.64
N ASP A 98 -16.51 -9.06 -7.62
CA ASP A 98 -17.82 -8.35 -7.55
C ASP A 98 -18.19 -7.79 -6.15
#